data_AF-A0A7C1RHX3-F1
#
_entry.id   AF-A0A7C1RHX3-F1
#
_cell.length_a   1.000
_cell.length_b   1.000
_cell.length_c   1.000
_cell.angle_alpha   90.00
_cell.angle_beta   90.00
_cell.angle_gamma   90.00
#
_symmetry.space_group_name_H-M   'P 1'
#
loop_
_entity.id
_entity.type
_entity.pdbx_description
1 polymer ?
#
loop_
_entity_poly.entity_id
_entity_poly.type
_entity_poly.pdbx_seq_one_letter_code
_entity_poly.pdbx_strand_id
1 'polypeptide(L)'
;MEIKPGEVLQVAIWLNGTETQKMKDQFQKDIREGLAATNLITGPVIMTELKPGDEHVPPVPDYIQGPNVRLLVGESVVIDYVPEEPDYEAGEGNFVGDLEPDDLEILRTILRRVYQSYNPGKPELSTERCDEYINRNGPDAALEALRMH
;
A
#
# COMPACT_ATOMS: atom_id res chain seq x y z
N MET A 1 -1.55 -0.82 -17.79
CA MET A 1 -2.01 0.36 -17.05
C MET A 1 -1.04 0.49 -15.88
N GLU A 2 -0.23 1.53 -15.90
CA GLU A 2 0.80 1.75 -14.87
C GLU A 2 0.14 2.50 -13.71
N ILE A 3 -0.07 1.79 -12.60
CA ILE A 3 -0.64 2.35 -11.37
C ILE A 3 0.42 3.25 -10.75
N LYS A 4 0.10 4.47 -10.33
CA LYS A 4 1.06 5.47 -9.81
C LYS A 4 0.98 5.67 -8.29
N PRO A 5 2.07 6.12 -7.62
CA PRO A 5 1.98 6.61 -6.25
C PRO A 5 0.93 7.71 -6.12
N GLY A 6 0.14 7.64 -5.05
CA GLY A 6 -1.00 8.51 -4.80
C GLY A 6 -2.34 8.02 -5.39
N GLU A 7 -2.35 7.02 -6.26
CA GLU A 7 -3.59 6.41 -6.74
C GLU A 7 -4.24 5.52 -5.68
N VAL A 8 -5.56 5.36 -5.75
CA VAL A 8 -6.32 4.49 -4.85
C VAL A 8 -6.59 3.17 -5.56
N LEU A 9 -6.10 2.09 -4.96
CA LEU A 9 -6.50 0.73 -5.31
C LEU A 9 -7.78 0.37 -4.59
N GLN A 10 -8.68 -0.30 -5.31
CA GLN A 10 -9.90 -0.85 -4.76
C GLN A 10 -10.05 -2.31 -5.12
N VAL A 11 -10.44 -3.10 -4.12
CA VAL A 11 -10.93 -4.48 -4.31
C VAL A 11 -12.28 -4.57 -3.63
N ALA A 12 -13.27 -5.15 -4.30
CA ALA A 12 -14.63 -5.21 -3.81
C ALA A 12 -15.25 -6.60 -3.95
N ILE A 13 -16.07 -6.97 -2.96
CA ILE A 13 -16.81 -8.24 -2.92
C ILE A 13 -18.27 -7.95 -2.59
N TRP A 14 -19.18 -8.57 -3.35
CA TRP A 14 -20.61 -8.54 -3.07
C TRP A 14 -20.97 -9.45 -1.90
N LEU A 15 -21.72 -8.89 -0.95
CA LEU A 15 -22.35 -9.60 0.16
C LEU A 15 -23.84 -9.74 -0.11
N ASN A 16 -24.39 -10.92 0.11
CA ASN A 16 -25.82 -11.18 -0.06
C ASN A 16 -26.65 -10.84 1.19
N GLY A 17 -26.01 -10.60 2.33
CA GLY A 17 -26.65 -10.25 3.59
C GLY A 17 -26.99 -11.44 4.49
N THR A 18 -26.56 -12.65 4.13
CA THR A 18 -26.70 -13.87 4.95
C THR A 18 -25.37 -14.33 5.56
N GLU A 19 -24.29 -13.60 5.30
CA GLU A 19 -22.97 -13.92 5.79
C GLU A 19 -22.90 -13.88 7.32
N THR A 20 -22.24 -14.88 7.89
CA THR A 20 -21.86 -14.83 9.31
C THR A 20 -20.71 -13.85 9.53
N GLN A 21 -20.51 -13.39 10.76
CA GLN A 21 -19.36 -12.53 11.08
C GLN A 21 -18.02 -13.17 10.67
N LYS A 22 -17.87 -14.49 10.89
CA LYS A 22 -16.67 -15.23 10.48
C LYS A 22 -16.43 -15.18 8.97
N MET A 23 -17.49 -15.22 8.16
CA MET A 23 -17.40 -15.10 6.70
C MET A 23 -17.00 -13.67 6.32
N LYS A 24 -17.59 -12.65 6.96
CA LYS A 24 -17.20 -11.25 6.74
C LYS A 24 -15.72 -11.01 7.07
N ASP A 25 -15.25 -11.57 8.19
CA ASP A 25 -13.84 -11.45 8.58
C ASP A 25 -12.91 -12.10 7.55
N GLN A 26 -13.31 -13.25 7.01
CA GLN A 26 -12.58 -13.91 5.92
C GLN A 26 -12.57 -13.06 4.65
N PHE A 27 -13.70 -12.47 4.24
CA PHE A 27 -13.73 -11.60 3.06
C PHE A 27 -12.87 -10.35 3.23
N GLN A 28 -12.88 -9.73 4.41
CA GLN A 28 -11.96 -8.62 4.68
C GLN A 28 -10.50 -9.06 4.61
N LYS A 29 -10.18 -10.28 5.05
CA LYS A 29 -8.84 -10.84 4.91
C LYS A 29 -8.49 -11.06 3.43
N ASP A 30 -9.38 -11.65 2.64
CA ASP A 30 -9.18 -11.89 1.22
C ASP A 30 -8.94 -10.58 0.44
N ILE A 31 -9.68 -9.51 0.79
CA ILE A 31 -9.47 -8.18 0.23
C ILE A 31 -8.08 -7.62 0.57
N ARG A 32 -7.64 -7.74 1.83
CA ARG A 32 -6.29 -7.31 2.23
C ARG A 32 -5.22 -8.10 1.49
N GLU A 33 -5.39 -9.41 1.36
CA GLU A 33 -4.46 -10.26 0.62
C GLU A 33 -4.43 -9.92 -0.87
N GLY A 34 -5.60 -9.64 -1.47
CA GLY A 34 -5.69 -9.20 -2.87
C GLY A 34 -4.97 -7.88 -3.14
N LEU A 35 -5.07 -6.92 -2.22
CA LEU A 35 -4.33 -5.65 -2.31
C LEU A 35 -2.82 -5.85 -2.07
N ALA A 36 -2.44 -6.76 -1.17
CA ALA A 36 -1.04 -7.06 -0.85
C ALA A 36 -0.33 -7.93 -1.90
N ALA A 37 -1.06 -8.65 -2.75
CA ALA A 37 -0.51 -9.50 -3.81
C ALA A 37 0.01 -8.70 -5.03
N THR A 38 0.11 -7.38 -4.91
CA THR A 38 0.61 -6.48 -5.95
C THR A 38 2.09 -6.16 -5.68
N ASN A 39 2.87 -5.82 -6.72
CA ASN A 39 4.24 -5.29 -6.56
C ASN A 39 4.22 -3.83 -6.04
N LEU A 40 3.24 -3.48 -5.20
CA LEU A 40 2.97 -2.14 -4.71
C LEU A 40 3.05 -2.11 -3.20
N ILE A 41 3.67 -1.06 -2.69
CA ILE A 41 3.61 -0.66 -1.29
C ILE A 41 2.36 0.18 -1.14
N THR A 42 1.46 -0.25 -0.27
CA THR A 42 0.16 0.41 -0.08
C THR A 42 0.01 0.85 1.37
N GLY A 43 -0.83 1.87 1.58
CA GLY A 43 -1.22 2.33 2.90
C GLY A 43 -2.18 1.38 3.62
N PRO A 44 -2.73 1.81 4.76
CA PRO A 44 -3.72 1.01 5.48
C PRO A 44 -4.96 0.79 4.62
N VAL A 45 -5.47 -0.45 4.60
CA VAL A 45 -6.70 -0.78 3.88
C VAL A 45 -7.91 -0.31 4.70
N ILE A 46 -8.70 0.60 4.12
CA ILE A 46 -9.95 1.09 4.68
C ILE A 46 -11.09 0.24 4.12
N MET A 47 -11.91 -0.32 5.01
CA MET A 47 -13.04 -1.17 4.63
C MET A 47 -14.36 -0.42 4.77
N THR A 48 -15.17 -0.40 3.72
CA THR A 48 -16.48 0.27 3.69
C THR A 48 -17.54 -0.66 3.10
N GLU A 49 -18.72 -0.75 3.72
CA GLU A 49 -19.89 -1.42 3.13
C GLU A 49 -20.80 -0.38 2.45
N LEU A 50 -20.94 -0.48 1.13
CA LEU A 50 -21.77 0.43 0.32
C LEU A 50 -23.11 -0.23 -0.07
N LYS A 51 -24.13 0.60 -0.36
CA LYS A 51 -25.46 0.11 -0.73
C LYS A 51 -25.60 0.01 -2.26
N PRO A 52 -26.35 -0.98 -2.76
CA PRO A 52 -26.77 -0.99 -4.16
C PRO A 52 -27.44 0.33 -4.54
N GLY A 53 -27.02 0.91 -5.67
CA GLY A 53 -27.58 2.17 -6.20
C GLY A 53 -26.87 3.45 -5.73
N ASP A 54 -25.86 3.36 -4.87
CA ASP A 54 -24.97 4.50 -4.57
C ASP A 54 -24.15 4.87 -5.82
N GLU A 55 -23.71 6.13 -5.94
CA GLU A 55 -23.11 6.72 -7.15
C GLU A 55 -21.92 5.94 -7.73
N HIS A 56 -21.13 5.29 -6.87
CA HIS A 56 -19.92 4.55 -7.25
C HIS A 56 -20.08 3.02 -7.13
N VAL A 57 -21.29 2.52 -6.89
CA VAL A 57 -21.55 1.10 -6.72
C VAL A 57 -22.04 0.49 -8.05
N PRO A 58 -21.35 -0.52 -8.60
CA PRO A 58 -21.80 -1.20 -9.80
C PRO A 58 -23.17 -1.86 -9.60
N PRO A 59 -23.88 -2.20 -10.69
CA PRO A 59 -25.09 -3.01 -10.60
C PRO A 59 -24.82 -4.34 -9.88
N VAL A 60 -25.77 -4.76 -9.04
CA VAL A 60 -25.71 -6.06 -8.36
C VAL A 60 -25.80 -7.16 -9.42
N PRO A 61 -24.88 -8.13 -9.46
CA PRO A 61 -24.99 -9.27 -10.37
C PRO A 61 -26.23 -10.12 -10.10
N ASP A 62 -26.88 -10.64 -11.15
CA ASP A 62 -28.17 -11.36 -11.04
C ASP A 62 -28.14 -12.60 -10.12
N TYR A 63 -26.96 -13.21 -9.97
CA TYR A 63 -26.74 -14.39 -9.12
C TYR A 63 -26.57 -14.05 -7.63
N ILE A 64 -26.44 -12.77 -7.27
CA ILE A 64 -26.36 -12.31 -5.88
C ILE A 64 -27.75 -11.89 -5.43
N GLN A 65 -28.35 -12.68 -4.55
CA GLN A 65 -29.67 -12.44 -3.99
C GLN A 65 -29.65 -12.64 -2.48
N GLY A 66 -30.28 -11.72 -1.74
CA GLY A 66 -30.44 -11.90 -0.31
C GLY A 66 -31.05 -10.69 0.40
N PRO A 67 -31.26 -10.81 1.72
CA PRO A 67 -32.10 -9.88 2.49
C PRO A 67 -31.47 -8.50 2.71
N ASN A 68 -30.15 -8.37 2.56
CA ASN A 68 -29.44 -7.11 2.79
C ASN A 68 -28.15 -7.04 1.95
N VAL A 69 -28.30 -6.98 0.63
CA VAL A 69 -27.16 -6.91 -0.29
C VAL A 69 -26.33 -5.64 -0.05
N ARG A 70 -25.01 -5.81 0.03
CA ARG A 70 -24.01 -4.75 0.21
C ARG A 70 -22.77 -5.04 -0.63
N LEU A 71 -22.05 -3.99 -1.01
CA LEU A 71 -20.72 -4.13 -1.59
C LEU A 71 -19.70 -3.81 -0.51
N LEU A 72 -18.89 -4.80 -0.11
CA LEU A 72 -17.74 -4.56 0.75
C LEU A 72 -16.57 -4.13 -0.12
N VAL A 73 -16.07 -2.91 0.09
CA VAL A 73 -14.94 -2.33 -0.63
C VAL A 73 -13.77 -2.16 0.32
N GLY A 74 -12.60 -2.64 -0.07
CA GLY A 74 -11.33 -2.28 0.54
C GLY A 74 -10.58 -1.31 -0.35
N GLU A 75 -10.20 -0.18 0.22
CA GLU A 75 -9.46 0.87 -0.46
C GLU A 75 -8.09 1.04 0.17
N SER A 76 -7.04 1.22 -0.65
CA SER A 76 -5.72 1.60 -0.15
C SER A 76 -5.01 2.52 -1.12
N VAL A 77 -4.30 3.50 -0.57
CA VAL A 77 -3.46 4.43 -1.34
C VAL A 77 -2.15 3.76 -1.69
N VAL A 78 -1.74 3.86 -2.96
CA VAL A 78 -0.41 3.42 -3.40
C VAL A 78 0.62 4.41 -2.88
N ILE A 79 1.59 3.90 -2.11
CA ILE A 79 2.68 4.68 -1.57
C ILE A 79 3.88 4.62 -2.53
N ASP A 80 4.25 3.41 -2.97
CA ASP A 80 5.42 3.16 -3.83
C ASP A 80 5.32 1.75 -4.45
N TYR A 81 6.39 1.26 -5.08
CA TYR A 81 6.51 -0.07 -5.68
C TYR A 81 7.53 -0.91 -4.95
N VAL A 82 7.24 -2.21 -4.83
CA VAL A 82 8.24 -3.20 -4.40
C VAL A 82 9.30 -3.29 -5.51
N PRO A 83 10.60 -3.09 -5.21
CA PRO A 83 11.64 -3.17 -6.23
C PRO A 83 11.69 -4.57 -6.86
N GLU A 84 11.58 -4.65 -8.19
CA GLU A 84 11.86 -5.86 -8.95
C GLU A 84 13.38 -6.01 -9.06
N GLU A 85 13.99 -6.64 -8.05
CA GLU A 85 15.44 -6.82 -7.91
C GLU A 85 16.25 -5.50 -7.80
N PRO A 86 17.42 -5.51 -7.15
CA PRO A 86 18.30 -4.35 -7.16
C PRO A 86 18.90 -4.18 -8.55
N ASP A 87 18.38 -3.22 -9.32
CA ASP A 87 19.09 -2.68 -10.47
C ASP A 87 20.39 -2.03 -9.97
N TYR A 88 21.49 -2.80 -10.00
CA TYR A 88 22.85 -2.31 -9.77
C TYR A 88 23.39 -1.49 -10.97
N GLU A 89 22.54 -1.04 -11.88
CA GLU A 89 22.92 -0.25 -13.04
C GLU A 89 22.06 1.01 -13.19
N ALA A 90 22.39 2.07 -12.46
CA ALA A 90 22.19 3.43 -12.97
C ALA A 90 23.06 4.44 -12.21
N GLY A 91 24.10 4.94 -12.88
CA GLY A 91 25.01 5.96 -12.39
C GLY A 91 24.39 7.37 -12.32
N GLU A 92 23.40 7.58 -11.47
CA GLU A 92 22.95 8.92 -11.06
C GLU A 92 22.91 8.99 -9.53
N GLY A 93 23.90 9.66 -8.93
CA GLY A 93 23.91 10.11 -7.53
C GLY A 93 23.55 9.08 -6.46
N ASN A 94 24.55 8.53 -5.76
CA ASN A 94 24.30 7.77 -4.53
C ASN A 94 23.88 8.78 -3.44
N PHE A 95 22.60 9.14 -3.37
CA PHE A 95 22.05 10.08 -2.40
C PHE A 95 22.44 9.70 -0.96
N VAL A 96 22.43 8.40 -0.66
CA VAL A 96 22.94 7.83 0.61
C VAL A 96 24.42 8.14 0.84
N GLY A 97 25.23 8.17 -0.22
CA GLY A 97 26.64 8.56 -0.18
C GLY A 97 26.87 10.07 -0.01
N ASP A 98 25.86 10.89 -0.28
CA ASP A 98 25.89 12.35 -0.08
C ASP A 98 25.35 12.79 1.29
N LEU A 99 24.79 11.87 2.08
CA LEU A 99 24.29 12.13 3.43
C LEU A 99 25.40 11.99 4.48
N GLU A 100 25.28 12.76 5.57
CA GLU A 100 26.10 12.51 6.75
C GLU A 100 25.77 11.14 7.36
N PRO A 101 26.76 10.38 7.87
CA PRO A 101 26.52 9.03 8.40
C PRO A 101 25.45 8.97 9.50
N ASP A 102 25.38 10.00 10.35
CA ASP A 102 24.40 10.06 11.44
C ASP A 102 22.98 10.27 10.91
N ASP A 103 22.79 11.17 9.93
CA ASP A 103 21.51 11.40 9.27
C ASP A 103 21.01 10.16 8.53
N LEU A 104 21.93 9.46 7.85
CA LEU A 104 21.62 8.22 7.18
C LEU A 104 21.13 7.14 8.15
N GLU A 105 21.76 6.99 9.33
CA GLU A 105 21.31 6.01 10.32
C GLU A 105 19.97 6.40 10.97
N ILE A 106 19.70 7.70 11.12
CA ILE A 106 18.38 8.19 11.54
C ILE A 106 17.32 7.79 10.52
N LEU A 107 17.56 8.03 9.23
CA LEU A 107 16.63 7.66 8.16
C LEU A 107 16.37 6.15 8.12
N ARG A 108 17.41 5.33 8.23
CA ARG A 108 17.27 3.86 8.32
C ARG A 108 16.44 3.44 9.51
N THR A 109 16.68 4.04 10.68
CA THR A 109 15.92 3.73 11.91
C THR A 109 14.44 4.07 11.76
N ILE A 110 14.14 5.24 11.20
CA ILE A 110 12.76 5.66 10.93
C ILE A 110 12.10 4.70 9.95
N LEU A 111 12.78 4.36 8.85
CA LEU A 111 12.24 3.49 7.82
C LEU A 111 11.95 2.09 8.36
N ARG A 112 12.86 1.49 9.14
CA ARG A 112 12.64 0.20 9.81
C ARG A 112 11.42 0.24 10.72
N ARG A 113 11.31 1.29 11.54
CA ARG A 113 10.19 1.46 12.47
C ARG A 113 8.85 1.59 11.74
N VAL A 114 8.81 2.42 10.70
CA VAL A 114 7.62 2.63 9.87
C VAL A 114 7.26 1.33 9.17
N TYR A 115 8.20 0.69 8.50
CA TYR A 115 7.99 -0.58 7.81
C TYR A 115 7.41 -1.64 8.74
N GLN A 116 7.96 -1.80 9.94
CA GLN A 116 7.46 -2.77 10.91
C GLN A 116 6.05 -2.44 11.43
N SER A 117 5.72 -1.15 11.58
CA SER A 117 4.37 -0.76 11.99
C SER A 117 3.30 -1.12 10.95
N TYR A 118 3.66 -1.08 9.66
CA TYR A 118 2.76 -1.42 8.56
C TYR A 118 2.82 -2.91 8.15
N ASN A 119 3.89 -3.62 8.50
CA ASN A 119 4.12 -5.01 8.11
C ASN A 119 4.34 -5.93 9.33
N PRO A 120 3.37 -6.02 10.26
CA PRO A 120 3.54 -6.79 11.49
C PRO A 120 3.80 -8.28 11.19
N GLY A 121 4.88 -8.81 11.75
CA GLY A 121 5.30 -10.21 11.58
C GLY A 121 6.21 -10.48 10.37
N LYS A 122 6.54 -9.45 9.58
CA LYS A 122 7.59 -9.55 8.56
C LYS A 122 8.97 -9.29 9.19
N PRO A 123 10.06 -9.84 8.59
CA PRO A 123 11.42 -9.49 9.00
C PRO A 123 11.66 -8.00 8.89
N GLU A 124 12.49 -7.46 9.78
CA GLU A 124 12.93 -6.07 9.68
C GLU A 124 13.72 -5.84 8.39
N LEU A 125 13.68 -4.62 7.86
CA LEU A 125 14.47 -4.24 6.69
C LEU A 125 15.97 -4.30 7.01
N SER A 126 16.73 -4.95 6.13
CA SER A 126 18.19 -4.90 6.18
C SER A 126 18.68 -3.48 5.86
N THR A 127 19.93 -3.20 6.21
CA THR A 127 20.57 -1.91 5.91
C THR A 127 20.57 -1.62 4.42
N GLU A 128 20.90 -2.61 3.59
CA GLU A 128 20.95 -2.50 2.14
C GLU A 128 19.59 -2.15 1.56
N ARG A 129 18.52 -2.79 2.06
CA ARG A 129 17.15 -2.45 1.65
C ARG A 129 16.76 -1.04 2.09
N CYS A 130 17.19 -0.60 3.27
CA CYS A 130 16.95 0.78 3.68
C CYS A 130 17.65 1.78 2.77
N ASP A 131 18.90 1.51 2.39
CA ASP A 131 19.69 2.36 1.50
C ASP A 131 19.08 2.44 0.10
N GLU A 132 18.57 1.33 -0.43
CA GLU A 132 17.81 1.31 -1.70
C GLU A 132 16.59 2.24 -1.65
N TYR A 133 15.79 2.16 -0.57
CA TYR A 133 14.62 3.03 -0.39
C TYR A 133 15.01 4.51 -0.30
N ILE A 134 16.06 4.81 0.46
CA ILE A 134 16.55 6.17 0.67
C ILE A 134 17.14 6.73 -0.63
N ASN A 135 17.89 5.94 -1.40
CA ASN A 135 18.43 6.37 -2.68
C ASN A 135 17.34 6.68 -3.71
N ARG A 136 16.27 5.87 -3.73
CA ARG A 136 15.18 6.05 -4.68
C ARG A 136 14.30 7.27 -4.35
N ASN A 137 13.94 7.44 -3.08
CA ASN A 137 12.95 8.44 -2.66
C ASN A 137 13.57 9.73 -2.08
N GLY A 138 14.80 9.63 -1.58
CA GLY A 138 15.52 10.72 -0.92
C GLY A 138 15.72 11.96 -1.79
N PRO A 139 16.14 11.85 -3.07
CA PRO A 139 16.32 13.00 -3.95
C PRO A 139 15.05 13.84 -4.12
N ASP A 140 13.91 13.19 -4.39
CA ASP A 140 12.63 13.87 -4.58
C ASP A 140 12.14 14.53 -3.28
N ALA A 141 12.24 13.81 -2.15
CA ALA A 141 11.87 14.34 -0.84
C ALA A 141 12.73 15.55 -0.44
N ALA A 142 14.04 15.51 -0.74
CA ALA A 142 14.95 16.63 -0.49
C ALA A 142 14.63 17.83 -1.38
N LEU A 143 14.34 17.60 -2.67
CA LEU A 143 13.93 18.66 -3.60
C LEU A 143 12.60 19.31 -3.19
N GLU A 144 11.64 18.52 -2.68
CA GLU A 144 10.38 19.06 -2.17
C GLU A 144 10.60 19.92 -0.91
N ALA A 145 11.41 19.45 0.03
CA ALA A 145 11.75 20.21 1.23
C ALA A 145 12.42 21.56 0.91
N LEU A 146 13.30 21.59 -0.10
CA LEU A 146 13.93 22.82 -0.58
C LEU A 146 12.96 23.81 -1.25
N ARG A 147 11.84 23.33 -1.81
CA ARG A 147 10.81 24.20 -2.43
C ARG A 147 9.85 24.82 -1.41
N MET A 148 9.80 24.26 -0.21
CA MET A 148 8.95 24.74 0.89
C MET A 148 9.65 25.76 1.80
N HIS A 149 10.91 26.10 1.50
CA HIS A 149 11.70 27.14 2.16
C HIS A 149 12.07 28.27 1.18
#